data_AF-A0A353RRZ8-F1
#
_entry.id   AF-A0A353RRZ8-F1
#
_cell.length_a   1.000
_cell.length_b   1.000
_cell.length_c   1.000
_cell.angle_alpha   90.00
_cell.angle_beta   90.00
_cell.angle_gamma   90.00
#
_symmetry.space_group_name_H-M   'P 1'
#
loop_
_entity.id
_entity.type
_entity.pdbx_description
1 polymer ?
#
loop_
_entity_poly.entity_id
_entity_poly.type
_entity_poly.pdbx_seq_one_letter_code
_entity_poly.pdbx_strand_id
1 'polypeptide(L)' 'EVYYRLSHQKPIFTRYSVETLRSNSLISSRKATEELGYQSRPVAATIEDTVAWWKQNRERTSSVLRGKA' A
#
# COMPACT_ATOMS: atom_id res chain seq x y z
N GLU A 1 4.06 17.61 7.00
CA GLU A 1 5.34 17.26 7.65
C GLU A 1 5.54 17.93 9.01
N VAL A 2 5.17 19.20 9.19
CA VAL A 2 5.30 19.91 10.49
C VAL A 2 4.67 19.14 11.65
N TYR A 3 3.47 18.60 11.49
CA TYR A 3 2.80 17.76 12.50
C TYR A 3 3.66 16.58 13.00
N TYR A 4 4.23 15.78 12.08
CA TYR A 4 5.06 14.61 12.41
C TYR A 4 6.45 14.98 12.96
N ARG A 5 7.00 16.13 12.52
CA ARG A 5 8.26 16.66 13.06
C ARG A 5 8.11 17.12 14.51
N LEU A 6 6.95 17.65 14.87
CA LEU A 6 6.64 18.09 16.23
C LEU A 6 6.21 16.93 17.14
N SER A 7 5.49 15.94 16.60
CA SER A 7 5.04 14.79 17.38
C SER A 7 6.09 13.67 17.53
N HIS A 8 7.25 13.78 16.87
CA HIS A 8 8.28 12.72 16.78
C HIS A 8 7.74 11.35 16.34
N GLN A 9 6.58 11.32 15.67
CA GLN A 9 5.98 10.10 15.16
C GLN A 9 6.41 9.87 13.72
N LYS A 10 6.67 8.60 13.38
CA LYS A 10 6.93 8.21 12.00
C LYS A 10 5.68 8.56 11.17
N PRO A 11 5.80 9.35 10.09
CA PRO A 11 4.66 9.74 9.28
C PRO A 11 4.04 8.52 8.60
N ILE A 12 2.76 8.27 8.89
CA ILE A 12 1.97 7.24 8.20
C ILE A 12 1.62 7.73 6.78
N PHE A 13 1.30 9.02 6.66
CA PHE A 13 1.06 9.68 5.38
C PHE A 13 2.07 10.82 5.21
N THR A 14 2.86 10.75 4.14
CA THR A 14 3.79 11.82 3.75
C THR A 14 3.14 12.75 2.73
N ARG A 15 3.62 13.99 2.62
CA ARG A 15 3.16 14.92 1.59
C ARG A 15 3.29 14.28 0.20
N TYR A 16 4.42 13.64 -0.05
CA TYR A 16 4.68 12.87 -1.27
C TYR A 16 3.59 11.82 -1.53
N SER A 17 3.25 10.97 -0.54
CA SER A 17 2.22 9.94 -0.73
C SER A 17 0.85 10.53 -1.10
N VAL A 18 0.48 11.69 -0.52
CA VAL A 18 -0.79 12.37 -0.82
C VAL A 18 -0.75 12.99 -2.22
N GLU A 19 0.37 13.61 -2.60
CA GLU A 19 0.57 14.17 -3.95
C GLU A 19 0.54 13.07 -5.02
N THR A 20 1.16 11.92 -4.76
CA THR A 20 1.11 10.75 -5.65
C THR A 20 -0.31 10.22 -5.80
N LEU A 21 -1.10 10.11 -4.73
CA LEU A 21 -2.50 9.68 -4.82
C LEU A 21 -3.38 10.65 -5.60
N ARG A 22 -3.02 11.94 -5.63
CA ARG A 22 -3.71 12.98 -6.40
C ARG A 22 -3.22 13.07 -7.85
N SER A 23 -2.11 12.41 -8.19
CA SER A 23 -1.58 12.44 -9.54
C SER A 23 -2.44 11.58 -10.46
N ASN A 24 -2.35 11.86 -11.76
CA ASN A 24 -3.16 11.18 -12.76
C ASN A 24 -2.78 9.69 -12.81
N SER A 25 -3.74 8.80 -12.53
CA SER A 25 -3.52 7.35 -12.40
C SER A 25 -3.61 6.61 -13.74
N LEU A 26 -3.08 7.22 -14.80
CA LEU A 26 -3.08 6.70 -16.17
C LEU A 26 -1.97 5.65 -16.36
N ILE A 27 -2.18 4.46 -15.77
CA ILE A 27 -1.24 3.35 -15.77
C ILE A 27 -1.85 2.17 -16.54
N SER A 28 -1.05 1.51 -17.39
CA SER A 28 -1.49 0.34 -18.17
C SER A 28 -0.41 -0.73 -18.22
N SER A 29 -0.83 -1.99 -18.05
CA SER A 29 0.01 -3.18 -18.20
C SER A 29 -0.01 -3.77 -19.62
N ARG A 30 -0.65 -3.07 -20.58
CA ARG A 30 -0.93 -3.57 -21.93
C ARG A 30 0.28 -4.16 -22.64
N LYS A 31 1.41 -3.44 -22.63
CA LYS A 31 2.65 -3.89 -23.27
C LYS A 31 3.14 -5.23 -22.73
N ALA A 32 3.09 -5.43 -21.41
CA ALA A 32 3.50 -6.70 -20.80
C ALA A 32 2.55 -7.84 -21.17
N THR A 33 1.25 -7.56 -21.28
CA THR A 33 0.26 -8.55 -21.74
C THR A 33 0.50 -8.94 -23.19
N GLU A 34 0.79 -7.97 -24.06
CA GLU A 34 1.02 -8.20 -25.50
C GLU A 34 2.36 -8.91 -25.79
N GLU A 35 3.45 -8.46 -25.16
CA GLU A 35 4.80 -8.95 -25.49
C GLU A 35 5.24 -10.16 -24.66
N LEU A 36 4.75 -10.27 -23.42
CA LEU A 36 5.21 -11.29 -22.47
C LEU A 36 4.11 -12.27 -22.05
N GLY A 37 2.89 -12.12 -22.59
CA GLY A 37 1.74 -12.91 -22.16
C GLY A 37 1.35 -12.68 -20.69
N TYR A 38 1.71 -11.52 -20.11
CA TYR A 38 1.42 -11.21 -18.72
C TYR A 38 -0.09 -11.16 -18.45
N GLN A 39 -0.54 -11.98 -17.51
CA GLN A 39 -1.92 -12.03 -17.02
C GLN A 39 -1.93 -11.68 -15.53
N SER A 40 -2.51 -10.54 -15.19
CA SER A 40 -2.67 -10.13 -13.80
C SER A 40 -3.97 -10.69 -13.21
N ARG A 41 -3.93 -11.06 -11.93
CA ARG A 41 -5.14 -11.36 -11.16
C ARG A 41 -5.91 -10.06 -10.84
N PRO A 42 -7.23 -10.13 -10.59
CA PRO A 42 -7.97 -8.98 -10.09
C PRO A 42 -7.36 -8.46 -8.77
N VAL A 43 -7.16 -7.15 -8.68
CA VAL A 43 -6.58 -6.49 -7.50
C VAL A 43 -7.42 -6.77 -6.24
N ALA A 44 -8.75 -6.84 -6.37
CA ALA A 44 -9.65 -7.17 -5.27
C ALA A 44 -9.26 -8.48 -4.58
N ALA A 45 -8.96 -9.51 -5.36
CA ALA A 45 -8.56 -10.81 -4.81
C ALA A 45 -7.23 -10.69 -4.03
N THR A 46 -6.26 -9.91 -4.52
CA THR A 46 -5.00 -9.66 -3.78
C THR A 46 -5.25 -8.95 -2.45
N ILE A 47 -6.17 -7.98 -2.43
CA ILE A 47 -6.55 -7.27 -1.20
C ILE A 47 -7.16 -8.25 -0.20
N GLU A 48 -8.09 -9.10 -0.65
CA GLU A 48 -8.72 -10.13 0.18
C GLU A 48 -7.70 -11.07 0.82
N ASP A 49 -6.78 -11.61 0.02
CA ASP A 49 -5.72 -12.50 0.51
C ASP A 49 -4.81 -11.79 1.51
N THR A 50 -4.46 -10.52 1.25
CA THR A 50 -3.60 -9.72 2.13
C THR A 50 -4.27 -9.51 3.48
N VAL A 51 -5.56 -9.16 3.50
CA VAL A 51 -6.34 -8.98 4.74
C VAL A 51 -6.50 -10.31 5.47
N ALA A 52 -6.78 -11.40 4.74
CA ALA A 52 -6.88 -12.73 5.33
C ALA A 52 -5.57 -13.14 6.01
N TRP A 53 -4.44 -12.90 5.35
CA TRP A 53 -3.11 -13.19 5.90
C TRP A 53 -2.84 -12.38 7.18
N TRP A 54 -3.18 -11.09 7.22
CA TRP A 54 -3.07 -10.27 8.45
C TRP A 54 -3.91 -10.80 9.60
N LYS A 55 -5.16 -11.24 9.33
CA LYS A 55 -6.03 -11.82 10.36
C LYS A 55 -5.44 -13.10 10.94
N GLN A 56 -4.83 -13.95 10.11
CA GLN A 56 -4.20 -15.20 10.52
C GLN A 56 -2.86 -14.97 11.24
N ASN A 57 -2.14 -13.89 10.91
CA ASN A 57 -0.79 -13.62 11.39
C ASN A 57 -0.74 -12.41 12.35
N ARG A 58 -1.80 -12.18 13.14
CA ARG A 58 -1.89 -11.00 14.02
C ARG A 58 -0.67 -10.81 14.92
N GLU A 59 -0.13 -11.86 15.51
CA GLU A 59 1.05 -11.74 16.38
C GLU A 59 2.28 -11.21 15.63
N ARG A 60 2.49 -11.65 14.38
CA ARG A 60 3.60 -11.23 13.52
C ARG A 60 3.42 -9.82 12.95
N THR A 61 2.17 -9.41 12.72
CA THR A 61 1.84 -8.09 12.18
C THR A 61 1.56 -7.05 13.26
N SER A 62 1.32 -7.48 14.50
CA SER A 62 0.99 -6.59 15.62
C SER A 62 2.07 -5.54 15.90
N SER A 63 3.35 -5.83 15.67
CA SER A 63 4.44 -4.85 15.84
C SER A 63 4.45 -3.78 14.75
N VAL A 64 3.98 -4.11 13.54
CA VAL A 64 3.88 -3.20 12.39
C VAL A 64 2.58 -2.38 12.43
N LEU A 65 1.49 -3.00 12.88
CA LEU A 65 0.17 -2.37 13.02
C LEU A 65 0.05 -1.49 14.27
N ARG A 66 0.84 -1.79 15.32
CA ARG A 66 1.07 -0.88 16.46
C ARG A 66 2.05 0.22 16.04
N GLY A 67 1.63 1.08 15.12
CA GLY A 67 2.23 2.41 15.05
C GLY A 67 2.13 3.01 16.46
N LYS A 68 3.26 3.32 17.09
CA LYS A 68 3.26 4.00 18.40
C LYS A 68 2.40 5.26 18.26
N ALA A 69 1.24 5.25 18.93
CA ALA A 69 0.40 6.41 19.11
C ALA A 69 1.09 7.46 19.97
#